data_AF-A0A7C4NSY3-F1
#
_entry.id   AF-A0A7C4NSY3-F1
#
_cell.length_a   1.000
_cell.length_b   1.000
_cell.length_c   1.000
_cell.angle_alpha   90.00
_cell.angle_beta   90.00
_cell.angle_gamma   90.00
#
_symmetry.space_group_name_H-M   'P 1'
#
loop_
_entity.id
_entity.type
_entity.pdbx_description
1 polymer ?
#
loop_
_entity_poly.entity_id
_entity_poly.type
_entity_poly.pdbx_seq_one_letter_code
_entity_poly.pdbx_strand_id
1 'polypeptide(L)'
;MREETKKQLVWLFVIAFWTLGFFFSRWSNPPAFAKEIGRSISVPLSGDAWLPLVYFPLTVVASFVLAQLFFGGGIIFMFFRGVWDSTVFSRLEAIVAETNLISIQYGQLWTMFYYLMILGCNLPLCLWAAQLGASQSLKVLERLQGKLVRPSEEVRWKMLMLIIASIVLAIPSSLAISYA
;
A
#
# COMPACT_ATOMS: atom_id res chain seq x y z
N MET A 1 10.47 25.09 -10.47
CA MET A 1 9.77 23.89 -10.99
C MET A 1 8.27 24.06 -10.78
N ARG A 2 7.44 23.81 -11.80
CA ARG A 2 5.97 23.96 -11.71
C ARG A 2 5.41 22.92 -10.72
N GLU A 3 4.37 23.28 -9.95
CA GLU A 3 3.74 22.38 -8.94
C GLU A 3 3.34 21.03 -9.54
N GLU A 4 2.81 21.02 -10.76
CA GLU A 4 2.41 19.79 -11.47
C GLU A 4 3.60 18.85 -11.70
N THR A 5 4.76 19.40 -12.06
CA THR A 5 5.99 18.62 -12.24
C THR A 5 6.46 18.00 -10.93
N LYS A 6 6.32 18.71 -9.79
CA LYS A 6 6.68 18.15 -8.47
C LYS A 6 5.78 16.96 -8.14
N LYS A 7 4.48 17.12 -8.35
CA LYS A 7 3.49 16.08 -8.12
C LYS A 7 3.77 14.83 -8.97
N GLN A 8 4.11 15.02 -10.25
CA GLN A 8 4.49 13.94 -11.15
C GLN A 8 5.79 13.25 -10.72
N LEU A 9 6.81 13.99 -10.28
CA LEU A 9 8.03 13.40 -9.75
C LEU A 9 7.78 12.58 -8.49
N VAL A 10 6.95 13.06 -7.56
CA VAL A 10 6.59 12.29 -6.36
C VAL A 10 5.88 11.00 -6.74
N TRP A 11 4.93 11.05 -7.68
CA TRP A 11 4.28 9.85 -8.21
C TRP A 11 5.28 8.88 -8.83
N LEU A 12 6.19 9.38 -9.66
CA LEU A 12 7.25 8.59 -10.27
C LEU A 12 8.09 7.88 -9.21
N PHE A 13 8.52 8.58 -8.16
CA PHE A 13 9.28 7.98 -7.07
C PHE A 13 8.47 6.94 -6.30
N VAL A 14 7.22 7.24 -5.93
CA VAL A 14 6.35 6.29 -5.22
C VAL A 14 6.20 4.99 -6.00
N ILE A 15 5.86 5.09 -7.28
CA ILE A 15 5.67 3.92 -8.15
C ILE A 15 7.00 3.22 -8.37
N ALA A 16 8.08 3.95 -8.67
CA ALA A 16 9.39 3.38 -8.93
C ALA A 16 9.96 2.62 -7.72
N PHE A 17 9.82 3.17 -6.49
CA PHE A 17 10.28 2.46 -5.30
C PHE A 17 9.46 1.20 -5.03
N TRP A 18 8.13 1.27 -5.20
CA TRP A 18 7.28 0.09 -5.09
C TRP A 18 7.64 -0.98 -6.12
N THR A 19 7.76 -0.62 -7.40
CA THR A 19 8.13 -1.57 -8.45
C THR A 19 9.52 -2.15 -8.21
N LEU A 20 10.51 -1.33 -7.85
CA LEU A 20 11.84 -1.83 -7.50
C LEU A 20 11.79 -2.85 -6.35
N GLY A 21 10.99 -2.59 -5.31
CA GLY A 21 10.80 -3.53 -4.20
C GLY A 21 10.15 -4.84 -4.63
N PHE A 22 9.10 -4.74 -5.44
CA PHE A 22 8.38 -5.89 -5.98
C PHE A 22 9.30 -6.78 -6.83
N PHE A 23 10.02 -6.19 -7.79
CA PHE A 23 10.94 -6.92 -8.65
C PHE A 23 12.15 -7.43 -7.85
N PHE A 24 12.71 -6.63 -6.94
CA PHE A 24 13.81 -7.09 -6.08
C PHE A 24 13.43 -8.36 -5.30
N SER A 25 12.23 -8.42 -4.73
CA SER A 25 11.76 -9.63 -4.05
C SER A 25 11.48 -10.82 -4.97
N ARG A 26 11.13 -10.57 -6.23
CA ARG A 26 10.78 -11.62 -7.19
C ARG A 26 12.01 -12.31 -7.80
N TRP A 27 13.10 -11.57 -8.01
CA TRP A 27 14.33 -12.06 -8.65
C TRP A 27 15.53 -12.15 -7.72
N SER A 28 15.44 -11.60 -6.51
CA SER A 28 16.45 -11.78 -5.46
C SER A 28 15.80 -12.40 -4.23
N ASN A 29 16.61 -12.91 -3.30
CA ASN A 29 16.11 -13.28 -1.98
C ASN A 29 16.31 -12.07 -1.04
N PRO A 30 15.27 -11.25 -0.79
CA PRO A 30 15.45 -10.06 0.00
C PRO A 30 15.77 -10.45 1.45
N PRO A 31 16.61 -9.66 2.15
CA PRO A 31 16.97 -9.93 3.53
C PRO A 31 15.72 -9.98 4.42
N ALA A 32 15.77 -10.77 5.49
CA ALA A 32 14.64 -10.97 6.41
C ALA A 32 14.07 -9.64 6.92
N PHE A 33 14.94 -8.69 7.25
CA PHE A 33 14.58 -7.34 7.65
C PHE A 33 13.67 -6.61 6.66
N ALA A 34 13.94 -6.72 5.35
CA ALA A 34 13.11 -6.07 4.33
C ALA A 34 11.71 -6.69 4.27
N LYS A 35 11.61 -8.02 4.45
CA LYS A 35 10.32 -8.74 4.52
C LYS A 35 9.55 -8.35 5.79
N GLU A 36 10.22 -8.20 6.92
CA GLU A 36 9.61 -7.82 8.20
C GLU A 36 9.06 -6.40 8.19
N ILE A 37 9.81 -5.43 7.65
CA ILE A 37 9.29 -4.08 7.47
C ILE A 37 8.10 -4.10 6.53
N GLY A 38 8.24 -4.78 5.38
CA GLY A 38 7.19 -4.91 4.39
C GLY A 38 5.90 -5.48 5.00
N ARG A 39 6.01 -6.53 5.81
CA ARG A 39 4.90 -7.13 6.54
C ARG A 39 4.25 -6.15 7.51
N SER A 40 5.05 -5.37 8.24
CA SER A 40 4.57 -4.45 9.28
C SER A 40 3.75 -3.29 8.72
N ILE A 41 4.00 -2.90 7.47
CA ILE A 41 3.25 -1.86 6.75
C ILE A 41 2.21 -2.45 5.80
N SER A 42 1.87 -3.73 5.96
CA SER A 42 0.98 -4.47 5.10
C SER A 42 -0.19 -5.14 5.79
N VAL A 43 -1.19 -5.48 4.98
CA VAL A 43 -2.30 -6.29 5.44
C VAL A 43 -1.82 -7.73 5.68
N PRO A 44 -2.15 -8.35 6.82
CA PRO A 44 -1.85 -9.75 7.09
C PRO A 44 -2.46 -10.68 6.03
N LEU A 45 -1.72 -11.72 5.64
CA LEU A 45 -2.15 -12.68 4.63
C LEU A 45 -3.16 -13.71 5.14
N SER A 46 -3.22 -13.90 6.47
CA SER A 46 -4.08 -14.88 7.12
C SER A 46 -4.40 -14.40 8.54
N GLY A 47 -5.48 -14.93 9.10
CA GLY A 47 -5.91 -14.67 10.48
C GLY A 47 -7.41 -14.38 10.53
N ASP A 48 -7.84 -13.74 11.60
CA ASP A 48 -9.25 -13.55 11.88
C ASP A 48 -9.94 -12.58 10.91
N ALA A 49 -11.24 -12.80 10.75
CA ALA A 49 -12.17 -11.98 9.97
C ALA A 49 -12.08 -10.47 10.24
N TRP A 50 -11.74 -10.06 11.47
CA TRP A 50 -11.69 -8.65 11.85
C TRP A 50 -10.41 -7.95 11.39
N LEU A 51 -9.34 -8.68 11.03
CA LEU A 51 -8.05 -8.09 10.67
C LEU A 51 -8.15 -7.10 9.50
N PRO A 52 -8.83 -7.40 8.38
CA PRO A 52 -8.95 -6.45 7.27
C PRO A 52 -9.60 -5.13 7.68
N LEU A 53 -10.59 -5.16 8.59
CA LEU A 53 -11.29 -3.96 9.10
C LEU A 53 -10.35 -2.96 9.76
N VAL A 54 -9.27 -3.46 10.37
CA VAL A 54 -8.26 -2.63 11.03
C VAL A 54 -7.10 -2.32 10.08
N TYR A 55 -6.56 -3.34 9.41
CA TYR A 55 -5.32 -3.20 8.67
C TYR A 55 -5.50 -2.43 7.34
N PHE A 56 -6.65 -2.50 6.68
CA PHE A 56 -6.87 -1.73 5.45
C PHE A 56 -6.73 -0.21 5.68
N PRO A 57 -7.44 0.41 6.63
CA PRO A 57 -7.24 1.83 6.93
C PRO A 57 -5.88 2.11 7.56
N LEU A 58 -5.37 1.22 8.41
CA LEU A 58 -4.10 1.44 9.09
C LEU A 58 -2.93 1.49 8.11
N THR A 59 -2.87 0.63 7.09
CA THR A 59 -1.79 0.65 6.10
C THR A 59 -1.83 1.90 5.22
N VAL A 60 -3.02 2.42 4.92
CA VAL A 60 -3.21 3.70 4.21
C VAL A 60 -2.69 4.86 5.07
N VAL A 61 -3.07 4.91 6.35
CA VAL A 61 -2.58 5.92 7.29
C VAL A 61 -1.06 5.81 7.48
N ALA A 62 -0.54 4.60 7.69
CA ALA A 62 0.90 4.37 7.84
C ALA A 62 1.66 4.84 6.60
N SER A 63 1.17 4.54 5.39
CA SER A 63 1.79 4.97 4.13
C SER A 63 1.87 6.51 4.02
N PHE A 64 0.80 7.20 4.40
CA PHE A 64 0.79 8.67 4.46
C PHE A 64 1.76 9.21 5.50
N VAL A 65 1.68 8.71 6.75
CA VAL A 65 2.47 9.20 7.87
C VAL A 65 3.95 8.95 7.65
N LEU A 66 4.35 7.77 7.20
CA LEU A 66 5.75 7.44 6.93
C LEU A 66 6.31 8.33 5.80
N ALA A 67 5.56 8.50 4.70
CA ALA A 67 5.97 9.40 3.62
C ALA A 67 6.12 10.85 4.10
N GLN A 68 5.26 11.29 5.03
CA GLN A 68 5.29 12.64 5.58
C GLN A 68 6.43 12.87 6.59
N LEU A 69 6.62 11.97 7.55
CA LEU A 69 7.56 12.11 8.67
C LEU A 69 9.02 12.19 8.21
N PHE A 70 9.37 11.44 7.18
CA PHE A 70 10.74 11.39 6.66
C PHE A 70 11.00 12.43 5.56
N PHE A 71 10.26 13.55 5.57
CA PHE A 71 10.42 14.65 4.60
C PHE A 71 10.35 14.21 3.12
N GLY A 72 9.59 13.15 2.81
CA GLY A 72 9.51 12.54 1.47
C GLY A 72 10.48 11.37 1.26
N GLY A 73 11.48 11.20 2.13
CA GLY A 73 12.33 9.99 2.18
C GLY A 73 11.57 8.74 2.62
N GLY A 74 10.37 8.90 3.19
CA GLY A 74 9.50 7.79 3.56
C GLY A 74 8.92 7.04 2.37
N ILE A 75 9.15 7.51 1.14
CA ILE A 75 8.87 6.74 -0.08
C ILE A 75 9.66 5.42 -0.10
N ILE A 76 10.79 5.32 0.60
CA ILE A 76 11.53 4.04 0.77
C ILE A 76 10.64 2.95 1.39
N PHE A 77 9.64 3.29 2.21
CA PHE A 77 8.69 2.31 2.72
C PHE A 77 7.83 1.68 1.62
N MET A 78 7.64 2.34 0.49
CA MET A 78 6.99 1.74 -0.68
C MET A 78 7.82 0.61 -1.28
N PHE A 79 9.16 0.66 -1.18
CA PHE A 79 10.02 -0.46 -1.56
C PHE A 79 9.80 -1.68 -0.67
N PHE A 80 9.80 -1.50 0.65
CA PHE A 80 9.52 -2.61 1.57
C PHE A 80 8.09 -3.15 1.39
N ARG A 81 7.12 -2.27 1.10
CA ARG A 81 5.77 -2.68 0.75
C ARG A 81 5.75 -3.53 -0.51
N GLY A 82 6.46 -3.11 -1.56
CA GLY A 82 6.63 -3.87 -2.80
C GLY A 82 7.26 -5.25 -2.56
N VAL A 83 8.26 -5.35 -1.68
CA VAL A 83 8.84 -6.64 -1.27
C VAL A 83 7.78 -7.58 -0.68
N TRP A 84 6.90 -7.06 0.19
CA TRP A 84 5.81 -7.87 0.75
C TRP A 84 4.73 -8.21 -0.27
N ASP A 85 4.33 -7.26 -1.10
CA ASP A 85 3.32 -7.47 -2.14
C ASP A 85 3.77 -8.53 -3.17
N SER A 86 5.07 -8.65 -3.43
CA SER A 86 5.64 -9.76 -4.20
C SER A 86 5.32 -11.13 -3.57
N THR A 87 5.36 -11.23 -2.24
CA THR A 87 4.97 -12.46 -1.52
C THR A 87 3.47 -12.72 -1.65
N VAL A 88 2.62 -11.69 -1.55
CA VAL A 88 1.17 -11.79 -1.78
C VAL A 88 0.92 -12.33 -3.20
N PHE A 89 1.61 -11.76 -4.19
CA PHE A 89 1.49 -12.14 -5.59
C PHE A 89 1.95 -13.58 -5.84
N SER A 90 3.10 -13.99 -5.30
CA SER A 90 3.58 -15.37 -5.46
C SER A 90 2.64 -16.39 -4.83
N ARG A 91 1.96 -16.06 -3.72
CA ARG A 91 0.93 -16.95 -3.15
C ARG A 91 -0.31 -17.04 -4.04
N LEU A 92 -0.74 -15.92 -4.61
CA LEU A 92 -1.84 -15.90 -5.57
C LEU A 92 -1.48 -16.75 -6.80
N GLU A 93 -0.28 -16.60 -7.34
CA GLU A 93 0.26 -17.36 -8.47
C GLU A 93 0.27 -18.87 -8.17
N ALA A 94 0.74 -19.27 -6.98
CA ALA A 94 0.73 -20.67 -6.54
C ALA A 94 -0.69 -21.25 -6.46
N ILE A 95 -1.62 -20.52 -5.83
CA ILE A 95 -3.02 -20.96 -5.73
C ILE A 95 -3.62 -21.12 -7.13
N VAL A 96 -3.41 -20.16 -8.03
CA VAL A 96 -3.89 -20.24 -9.42
C VAL A 96 -3.27 -21.42 -10.18
N ALA A 97 -1.96 -21.67 -10.02
CA ALA A 97 -1.27 -22.77 -10.70
C ALA A 97 -1.73 -24.16 -10.23
N GLU A 98 -2.09 -24.28 -8.95
CA GLU A 98 -2.60 -25.53 -8.36
C GLU A 98 -4.11 -25.75 -8.61
N THR A 99 -4.83 -24.71 -9.05
CA THR A 99 -6.28 -24.77 -9.23
C THR A 99 -6.65 -25.53 -10.50
N ASN A 100 -7.17 -26.74 -10.36
CA ASN A 100 -7.90 -27.41 -11.43
C ASN A 100 -9.31 -26.82 -11.57
N LEU A 101 -9.64 -26.28 -12.75
CA LEU A 101 -10.93 -25.63 -13.05
C LEU A 101 -12.17 -26.50 -12.79
N ILE A 102 -11.99 -27.82 -12.71
CA ILE A 102 -13.05 -28.81 -12.53
C ILE A 102 -13.33 -29.08 -11.04
N SER A 103 -12.40 -28.74 -10.13
CA SER A 103 -12.48 -29.08 -8.70
C SER A 103 -11.95 -27.95 -7.81
N ILE A 104 -12.41 -26.72 -8.04
CA ILE A 104 -12.01 -25.56 -7.22
C ILE A 104 -12.61 -25.70 -5.82
N GLN A 105 -11.77 -25.68 -4.78
CA GLN A 105 -12.25 -25.59 -3.41
C GLN A 105 -12.75 -24.17 -3.12
N TYR A 106 -13.95 -24.03 -2.55
CA TYR A 106 -14.56 -22.73 -2.27
C TYR A 106 -13.66 -21.79 -1.44
N GLY A 107 -12.89 -22.32 -0.47
CA GLY A 107 -11.96 -21.51 0.33
C GLY A 107 -10.79 -20.91 -0.46
N GLN A 108 -10.29 -21.63 -1.48
CA GLN A 108 -9.25 -21.11 -2.36
C GLN A 108 -9.74 -19.90 -3.16
N LEU A 109 -11.00 -19.91 -3.60
CA LEU A 109 -11.61 -18.80 -4.33
C LEU A 109 -11.73 -17.55 -3.47
N TRP A 110 -12.12 -17.71 -2.20
CA TRP A 110 -12.15 -16.61 -1.23
C TRP A 110 -10.76 -16.09 -0.88
N THR A 111 -9.75 -16.97 -0.77
CA THR A 111 -8.35 -16.60 -0.58
C THR A 111 -7.82 -15.79 -1.77
N MET A 112 -8.09 -16.24 -3.00
CA MET A 112 -7.73 -15.50 -4.22
C MET A 112 -8.37 -14.12 -4.22
N PHE A 113 -9.68 -14.03 -3.93
CA PHE A 113 -10.39 -12.76 -3.84
C PHE A 113 -9.80 -11.84 -2.77
N TYR A 114 -9.42 -12.38 -1.61
CA TYR A 114 -8.76 -11.61 -0.56
C TYR A 114 -7.41 -11.02 -1.01
N TYR A 115 -6.57 -11.81 -1.69
CA TYR A 115 -5.30 -11.31 -2.23
C TYR A 115 -5.50 -10.27 -3.33
N LEU A 116 -6.53 -10.43 -4.17
CA LEU A 116 -6.91 -9.43 -5.16
C LEU A 116 -7.40 -8.13 -4.51
N MET A 117 -8.09 -8.18 -3.37
CA MET A 117 -8.47 -6.97 -2.61
C MET A 117 -7.24 -6.26 -2.04
N ILE A 118 -6.22 -7.00 -1.57
CA ILE A 118 -4.97 -6.40 -1.10
C ILE A 118 -4.24 -5.70 -2.26
N LEU A 119 -4.00 -6.41 -3.37
CA LEU A 119 -3.20 -5.90 -4.48
C LEU A 119 -3.95 -4.90 -5.37
N GLY A 120 -5.23 -5.15 -5.64
CA GLY A 120 -6.06 -4.37 -6.55
C GLY A 120 -6.77 -3.19 -5.90
N CYS A 121 -6.94 -3.19 -4.57
CA CYS A 121 -7.70 -2.13 -3.89
C CYS A 121 -6.88 -1.45 -2.78
N ASN A 122 -6.33 -2.21 -1.82
CA ASN A 122 -5.58 -1.61 -0.71
C ASN A 122 -4.27 -0.94 -1.19
N LEU A 123 -3.52 -1.61 -2.06
CA LEU A 123 -2.26 -1.09 -2.59
C LEU A 123 -2.42 0.26 -3.31
N PRO A 124 -3.34 0.44 -4.29
CA PRO A 124 -3.56 1.76 -4.91
C PRO A 124 -3.85 2.88 -3.91
N LEU A 125 -4.64 2.60 -2.87
CA LEU A 125 -4.91 3.57 -1.81
C LEU A 125 -3.64 3.90 -1.01
N CYS A 126 -2.80 2.92 -0.72
CA CYS A 126 -1.53 3.12 -0.02
C CYS A 126 -0.54 3.94 -0.85
N LEU A 127 -0.43 3.67 -2.17
CA LEU A 127 0.42 4.46 -3.08
C LEU A 127 -0.06 5.91 -3.16
N TRP A 128 -1.37 6.13 -3.24
CA TRP A 128 -1.93 7.48 -3.24
C TRP A 128 -1.70 8.20 -1.89
N ALA A 129 -1.90 7.51 -0.77
CA ALA A 129 -1.60 8.05 0.55
C ALA A 129 -0.12 8.44 0.70
N ALA A 130 0.80 7.59 0.24
CA ALA A 130 2.23 7.88 0.22
C ALA A 130 2.56 9.11 -0.63
N GLN A 131 1.95 9.23 -1.82
CA GLN A 131 2.13 10.40 -2.67
C GLN A 131 1.63 11.68 -2.00
N LEU A 132 0.48 11.64 -1.34
CA LEU A 132 -0.05 12.79 -0.59
C LEU A 132 0.86 13.17 0.57
N GLY A 133 1.34 12.18 1.34
CA GLY A 133 2.26 12.39 2.47
C GLY A 133 3.57 13.03 2.05
N ALA A 134 4.21 12.49 1.01
CA ALA A 134 5.45 13.04 0.45
C ALA A 134 5.26 14.43 -0.18
N SER A 135 4.13 14.66 -0.84
CA SER A 135 3.83 15.99 -1.40
C SER A 135 3.63 17.03 -0.29
N GLN A 136 2.99 16.62 0.81
CA GLN A 136 2.80 17.48 1.97
C GLN A 136 4.12 17.78 2.68
N SER A 137 5.00 16.79 2.80
CA SER A 137 6.30 16.99 3.43
C SER A 137 7.21 17.92 2.64
N LEU A 138 7.17 17.87 1.31
CA LEU A 138 7.86 18.83 0.46
C LEU A 138 7.36 20.26 0.68
N LYS A 139 6.03 20.45 0.83
CA LYS A 139 5.45 21.76 1.16
C LYS A 139 5.89 22.25 2.53
N VAL A 140 5.97 21.35 3.52
CA VAL A 140 6.49 21.69 4.85
C VAL A 140 7.96 22.09 4.76
N LEU A 141 8.78 21.37 3.99
CA LEU A 141 10.18 21.71 3.76
C LEU A 141 10.34 23.09 3.10
N GLU A 142 9.51 23.40 2.11
CA GLU A 142 9.50 24.72 1.46
C GLU A 142 9.14 25.84 2.43
N ARG A 143 8.21 25.60 3.37
CA ARG A 143 7.90 26.57 4.43
C ARG A 143 9.06 26.77 5.39
N LEU A 144 9.76 25.70 5.78
CA LEU A 144 10.97 25.78 6.62
C LEU A 144 12.09 26.57 5.93
N GLN A 145 12.13 26.54 4.60
CA GLN A 145 13.02 27.37 3.77
C GLN A 145 12.52 28.82 3.60
N GLY A 146 11.46 29.24 4.28
CA GLY A 146 10.93 30.61 4.24
C GLY A 146 10.03 30.91 3.04
N LYS A 147 9.61 29.91 2.24
CA LYS A 147 8.66 30.13 1.14
C LYS A 147 7.24 30.23 1.66
N LEU A 148 6.49 31.21 1.17
CA LEU A 148 5.06 31.37 1.45
C LEU A 148 4.26 30.29 0.70
N VAL A 149 3.90 29.22 1.41
CA VAL A 149 3.09 28.12 0.87
C VAL A 149 1.71 28.09 1.56
N ARG A 150 0.64 28.19 0.76
CA ARG A 150 -0.75 28.20 1.26
C ARG A 150 -1.09 26.95 2.10
N PRO A 151 -1.96 27.06 3.13
CA PRO A 151 -2.45 25.92 3.89
C PRO A 151 -3.18 24.92 2.98
N SER A 152 -2.93 23.63 3.20
CA SER A 152 -3.31 22.53 2.31
C SER A 152 -4.56 21.82 2.82
N GLU A 153 -5.70 22.52 2.92
CA GLU A 153 -6.97 21.90 3.34
C GLU A 153 -7.39 20.74 2.43
N GLU A 154 -7.01 20.81 1.16
CA GLU A 154 -7.24 19.77 0.16
C GLU A 154 -6.61 18.42 0.55
N VAL A 155 -5.46 18.42 1.23
CA VAL A 155 -4.77 17.18 1.64
C VAL A 155 -5.56 16.46 2.74
N ARG A 156 -6.14 17.22 3.69
CA ARG A 156 -6.99 16.67 4.75
C ARG A 156 -8.20 15.95 4.16
N TRP A 157 -8.89 16.59 3.23
CA TRP A 157 -10.06 16.00 2.57
C TRP A 157 -9.71 14.76 1.75
N LYS A 158 -8.61 14.80 0.99
CA LYS A 158 -8.14 13.62 0.24
C LYS A 158 -7.78 12.46 1.16
N MET A 159 -7.11 12.72 2.28
CA MET A 159 -6.77 11.69 3.24
C MET A 159 -8.03 11.06 3.86
N LEU A 160 -9.02 11.88 4.25
CA LEU A 160 -10.30 11.37 4.74
C LEU A 160 -11.01 10.49 3.71
N MET A 161 -11.01 10.89 2.43
CA MET A 161 -11.58 10.07 1.35
C MET A 161 -10.86 8.71 1.21
N LEU A 162 -9.53 8.69 1.29
CA LEU A 162 -8.75 7.44 1.24
C LEU A 162 -9.06 6.53 2.43
N ILE A 163 -9.21 7.10 3.64
CA ILE A 163 -9.57 6.34 4.84
C ILE A 163 -10.97 5.75 4.68
N ILE A 164 -11.96 6.55 4.27
CA ILE A 164 -13.34 6.06 4.05
C ILE A 164 -13.35 4.94 3.00
N ALA A 165 -12.67 5.14 1.87
CA ALA A 165 -12.56 4.13 0.82
C ALA A 165 -11.93 2.83 1.37
N SER A 166 -10.86 2.95 2.16
CA SER A 166 -10.19 1.78 2.76
C SER A 166 -11.09 1.01 3.72
N ILE A 167 -11.92 1.70 4.52
CA ILE A 167 -12.89 1.09 5.43
C ILE A 167 -13.96 0.35 4.63
N VAL A 168 -14.49 0.97 3.57
CA VAL A 168 -15.50 0.35 2.70
C VAL A 168 -14.95 -0.93 2.05
N LEU A 169 -13.69 -0.92 1.59
CA LEU A 169 -13.04 -2.10 0.98
C LEU A 169 -12.64 -3.15 2.01
N ALA A 170 -12.51 -2.78 3.28
CA ALA A 170 -12.20 -3.72 4.35
C ALA A 170 -13.36 -4.70 4.62
N ILE A 171 -14.62 -4.26 4.39
CA ILE A 171 -15.82 -5.09 4.60
C ILE A 171 -15.81 -6.34 3.70
N PRO A 172 -15.76 -6.23 2.35
CA PRO A 172 -15.71 -7.41 1.49
C PRO A 172 -14.43 -8.24 1.72
N SER A 173 -13.33 -7.62 2.13
CA SER A 173 -12.08 -8.33 2.45
C SER A 173 -12.19 -9.15 3.75
N SER A 174 -12.89 -8.62 4.75
CA SER A 174 -13.24 -9.29 6.00
C SER A 174 -14.16 -10.48 5.77
N LEU A 175 -15.15 -10.33 4.88
CA LEU A 175 -15.97 -11.46 4.44
C LEU A 175 -15.11 -12.50 3.71
N ALA A 176 -14.23 -12.07 2.81
CA ALA A 176 -13.37 -12.96 2.06
C ALA A 176 -12.52 -13.86 2.97
N ILE A 177 -11.81 -13.26 3.94
CA ILE A 177 -10.96 -14.04 4.85
C ILE A 177 -11.78 -14.93 5.81
N SER A 178 -13.06 -14.64 6.04
CA SER A 178 -13.94 -15.48 6.87
C SER A 178 -14.31 -16.81 6.22
N TYR A 179 -14.30 -16.86 4.88
CA TYR A 179 -14.67 -18.02 4.08
C TYR A 179 -13.47 -18.63 3.32
N ALA A 180 -12.28 -18.06 3.50
CA ALA A 180 -11.01 -18.49 2.94
C ALA A 180 -10.44 -19.68 3.71
#